data_AF-A0A7U9R4W1-F1
#
_entry.id   AF-A0A7U9R4W1-F1
#
_cell.length_a   1.000
_cell.length_b   1.000
_cell.length_c   1.000
_cell.angle_alpha   90.00
_cell.angle_beta   90.00
_cell.angle_gamma   90.00
#
_symmetry.space_group_name_H-M   'P 1'
#
loop_
_entity.id
_entity.type
_entity.pdbx_description
1 polymer ?
#
loop_
_entity_poly.entity_id
_entity_poly.type
_entity_poly.pdbx_seq_one_letter_code
_entity_poly.pdbx_strand_id
1 'polypeptide(L)' 'MKIERDERRFDFHDIGLAIKRAREASGMTQEQLAYIVDRAPRTIM' A
#
# COMPACT_ATOMS: atom_id res chain seq x y z
N MET A 1 -17.60 -7.02 27.40
CA MET A 1 -17.16 -7.48 26.07
C MET A 1 -15.65 -7.34 26.00
N LYS A 2 -14.89 -8.44 26.00
CA LYS A 2 -13.43 -8.39 25.83
C LYS A 2 -13.14 -8.26 24.34
N ILE A 3 -12.55 -7.15 23.92
CA ILE A 3 -12.07 -6.97 22.55
C ILE A 3 -10.71 -7.68 22.49
N GLU A 4 -10.67 -8.88 21.95
CA GLU A 4 -9.42 -9.55 21.60
C GLU A 4 -8.78 -8.74 20.47
N ARG A 5 -7.72 -8.00 20.80
CA ARG A 5 -6.89 -7.35 19.79
C ARG A 5 -6.05 -8.44 19.14
N ASP A 6 -6.25 -8.64 17.85
CA ASP A 6 -5.36 -9.48 17.04
C ASP A 6 -3.98 -8.80 17.01
N GLU A 7 -3.01 -9.41 17.69
CA GLU A 7 -1.63 -8.90 17.80
C GLU A 7 -0.79 -9.19 16.54
N ARG A 8 -1.34 -9.91 15.56
CA ARG A 8 -0.67 -10.19 14.28
C ARG A 8 -0.67 -8.92 13.42
N ARG A 9 0.22 -7.99 13.77
CA ARG A 9 0.54 -6.84 12.93
C ARG A 9 1.37 -7.33 11.76
N PHE A 10 0.73 -7.57 10.63
CA PHE A 10 1.45 -7.77 9.38
C PHE A 10 2.20 -6.48 9.04
N ASP A 11 3.51 -6.58 8.88
CA ASP A 11 4.34 -5.44 8.49
C ASP A 11 4.22 -5.22 6.98
N PHE A 12 3.63 -4.09 6.59
CA PHE A 12 3.43 -3.71 5.20
C PHE A 12 4.60 -2.91 4.62
N HIS A 13 5.65 -2.63 5.39
CA HIS A 13 6.74 -1.74 4.97
C HIS A 13 7.44 -2.26 3.71
N ASP A 14 7.92 -3.50 3.73
CA ASP A 14 8.69 -4.07 2.62
C ASP A 14 7.83 -4.25 1.36
N ILE A 15 6.57 -4.62 1.53
CA ILE A 15 5.62 -4.74 0.42
C ILE A 15 5.32 -3.37 -0.19
N GLY A 16 5.10 -2.35 0.62
CA GLY A 16 4.93 -0.97 0.15
C GLY A 16 6.14 -0.49 -0.64
N LEU A 17 7.35 -0.76 -0.14
CA LEU A 17 8.59 -0.40 -0.81
C LEU A 17 8.77 -1.15 -2.16
N ALA A 18 8.43 -2.43 -2.21
CA ALA A 18 8.48 -3.21 -3.45
C ALA A 18 7.52 -2.68 -4.51
N ILE A 19 6.28 -2.36 -4.12
CA ILE A 19 5.27 -1.78 -5.02
C ILE A 19 5.73 -0.42 -5.54
N LYS A 20 6.26 0.45 -4.65
CA LYS A 20 6.79 1.75 -5.04
C LYS A 20 7.90 1.63 -6.08
N ARG A 21 8.87 0.73 -5.86
CA ARG A 21 9.97 0.49 -6.81
C ARG A 21 9.48 -0.03 -8.16
N ALA A 22 8.53 -0.96 -8.16
CA ALA A 22 7.96 -1.51 -9.40
C ALA A 22 7.18 -0.44 -10.19
N ARG A 23 6.42 0.40 -9.48
CA ARG A 23 5.70 1.55 -10.06
C ARG A 23 6.69 2.52 -10.72
N GLU A 24 7.76 2.89 -10.02
CA GLU A 24 8.79 3.81 -10.54
C GLU A 24 9.53 3.21 -11.74
N ALA A 25 9.90 1.93 -11.68
CA ALA A 25 10.57 1.23 -12.79
C ALA A 25 9.70 1.11 -14.05
N SER A 26 8.37 1.05 -13.89
CA SER A 26 7.41 1.02 -15.00
C SER A 26 7.01 2.42 -15.50
N GLY A 27 7.53 3.50 -14.89
CA GLY A 27 7.15 4.87 -15.22
C GLY A 27 5.71 5.24 -14.84
N MET A 28 5.07 4.43 -13.99
CA MET A 28 3.69 4.65 -13.55
C MET A 28 3.64 5.73 -12.46
N THR A 29 2.63 6.60 -12.45
CA THR A 29 2.45 7.59 -11.38
C THR A 29 1.70 7.00 -10.19
N GLN A 30 1.80 7.66 -9.04
CA GLN A 30 1.08 7.24 -7.83
C GLN A 30 -0.44 7.32 -8.04
N GLU A 31 -0.92 8.31 -8.80
CA GLU A 31 -2.32 8.50 -9.16
C GLU A 31 -2.83 7.38 -10.07
N GLN A 32 -2.02 6.94 -11.03
CA GLN A 32 -2.35 5.80 -11.89
C GLN A 32 -2.50 4.51 -11.08
N LEU A 33 -1.56 4.26 -10.15
CA LEU A 33 -1.67 3.13 -9.24
C LEU A 33 -2.91 3.23 -8.35
N ALA A 34 -3.19 4.43 -7.82
CA ALA A 34 -4.34 4.69 -6.96
C ALA A 34 -5.68 4.45 -7.69
N TYR A 35 -5.75 4.79 -8.98
CA TYR A 35 -6.90 4.49 -9.83
C TYR A 35 -7.10 2.98 -10.01
N ILE A 36 -6.03 2.21 -10.25
CA ILE A 36 -6.12 0.74 -10.44
C ILE A 36 -6.63 0.03 -9.20
N VAL A 37 -6.18 0.46 -8.01
CA VAL A 37 -6.52 -0.20 -6.74
C VAL A 37 -7.74 0.39 -6.04
N ASP A 38 -8.46 1.30 -6.71
CA ASP A 38 -9.64 2.00 -6.20
C ASP A 38 -9.41 2.68 -4.84
N ARG A 39 -8.32 3.46 -4.75
CA ARG A 39 -7.94 4.19 -3.54
C ARG A 39 -7.65 5.64 -3.84
N ALA A 40 -7.78 6.48 -2.81
CA ALA A 40 -7.32 7.85 -2.90
C ALA A 40 -5.78 7.89 -2.97
N PRO A 41 -5.16 8.70 -3.85
CA PRO A 41 -3.70 8.75 -4.02
C PRO A 41 -2.92 8.93 -2.70
N ARG A 42 -3.45 9.77 -1.80
CA ARG A 42 -2.89 10.03 -0.46
C ARG A 42 -2.80 8.81 0.47
N THR A 43 -3.40 7.68 0.09
CA THR A 43 -3.40 6.43 0.87
C THR A 43 -2.46 5.37 0.31
N ILE A 44 -1.82 5.66 -0.83
CA ILE A 44 -0.79 4.83 -1.46
C ILE A 44 0.58 5.45 -1.11
N MET A 45 1.57 4.63 -0.77
CA MET A 45 2.89 5.08 -0.26
C MET A 45 3.99 4.94 -1.31
#